data_AF-A0A7V2V2H3-F1
#
_entry.id   AF-A0A7V2V2H3-F1
#
_cell.length_a   1.000
_cell.length_b   1.000
_cell.length_c   1.000
_cell.angle_alpha   90.00
_cell.angle_beta   90.00
_cell.angle_gamma   90.00
#
_symmetry.space_group_name_H-M   'P 1'
#
loop_
_entity.id
_entity.type
_entity.pdbx_description
1 polymer ?
#
loop_
_entity_poly.entity_id
_entity_poly.type
_entity_poly.pdbx_seq_one_letter_code
_entity_poly.pdbx_strand_id
1 'polypeptide(L)'
;MDVQQRELDRLLPPTDVTNAPAGLDPVVWAAFVPKDNAMTPARVALGRKLYFDPRLSKDGTVSCATCHDVTRGFTDQRPTSEGIRKQIGKRNAPTVLNSVLLQTLFLDGRSPTLDHQAMMPILNPIEMGIPDEASAVKVVASDPAYAKAFRDAYGRDVTMQDIGRAIGAFERTLVFLDSPFRRYVEGDAGALSADARAGLDLFNGKARCVTCHHLSPSNPLGTDNRFHNIGVSARHQDFEKLAVRAVKALQEDASEKRLDELALGTDLGELGRFMVTKNRADIGAFRTSILLNVAITPPYMHDGSLPTLWDVMDHYNKGGEANAFLDGGVEPLALTESEIDQVVAFLFSLTDRRFEAENRRQLEAQRAAAAKSRAFRDDALANRKRLPFEDRVMGGGR
;
A
#
# COMPACT_ATOMS: atom_id res chain seq x y z
N MET A 1 11.74 9.16 16.29
CA MET A 1 12.51 7.90 16.29
C MET A 1 12.28 7.08 17.55
N ASP A 2 12.61 7.59 18.73
CA ASP A 2 12.47 6.87 20.01
C ASP A 2 11.01 6.39 20.30
N VAL A 3 10.00 7.23 20.03
CA VAL A 3 8.58 6.85 20.15
C VAL A 3 8.21 5.71 19.20
N GLN A 4 8.62 5.79 17.93
CA GLN A 4 8.34 4.74 16.94
C GLN A 4 9.00 3.41 17.31
N GLN A 5 10.22 3.43 17.85
CA GLN A 5 10.90 2.21 18.27
C GLN A 5 10.22 1.55 19.47
N ARG A 6 9.79 2.34 20.48
CA ARG A 6 8.99 1.81 21.60
C ARG A 6 7.68 1.20 21.13
N GLU A 7 7.00 1.86 20.20
CA GLU A 7 5.76 1.34 19.62
C GLU A 7 6.02 0.06 18.84
N LEU A 8 7.11 -0.02 18.08
CA LEU A 8 7.51 -1.22 17.37
C LEU A 8 7.77 -2.38 18.34
N ASP A 9 8.48 -2.14 19.45
CA ASP A 9 8.74 -3.15 20.49
C ASP A 9 7.45 -3.64 21.17
N ARG A 10 6.45 -2.75 21.31
CA ARG A 10 5.11 -3.12 21.80
C ARG A 10 4.37 -4.01 20.81
N LEU A 11 4.45 -3.70 19.52
CA LEU A 11 3.76 -4.41 18.43
C LEU A 11 4.40 -5.76 18.09
N LEU A 12 5.72 -5.86 18.23
CA LEU A 12 6.55 -7.02 17.89
C LEU A 12 7.36 -7.45 19.12
N PRO A 13 6.74 -8.17 20.07
CA PRO A 13 7.48 -8.71 21.19
C PRO A 13 8.58 -9.67 20.70
N PRO A 14 9.65 -9.88 21.48
CA PRO A 14 10.73 -10.79 21.12
C PRO A 14 10.21 -12.18 20.76
N THR A 15 10.45 -12.59 19.52
CA THR A 15 10.06 -13.89 18.96
C THR A 15 11.21 -14.46 18.16
N ASP A 16 11.21 -15.78 17.98
CA ASP A 16 12.18 -16.44 17.11
C ASP A 16 11.82 -16.18 15.64
N VAL A 17 12.56 -15.26 15.03
CA VAL A 17 12.37 -14.81 13.65
C VAL A 17 12.64 -15.90 12.60
N THR A 18 13.21 -17.05 13.01
CA THR A 18 13.43 -18.19 12.10
C THR A 18 12.16 -19.03 11.91
N ASN A 19 11.18 -18.89 12.82
CA ASN A 19 9.90 -19.58 12.74
C ASN A 19 8.89 -18.77 11.91
N ALA A 20 7.84 -19.47 11.45
CA ALA A 20 6.71 -18.81 10.82
C ALA A 20 5.98 -17.88 11.80
N PRO A 21 5.50 -16.70 11.35
CA PRO A 21 4.65 -15.85 12.15
C PRO A 21 3.40 -16.61 12.63
N ALA A 22 2.90 -16.25 13.82
CA ALA A 22 1.66 -16.82 14.33
C ALA A 22 0.51 -16.64 13.34
N GLY A 23 -0.27 -17.70 13.11
CA GLY A 23 -1.38 -17.71 12.15
C GLY A 23 -1.01 -18.06 10.71
N LEU A 24 0.29 -18.25 10.40
CA LEU A 24 0.74 -18.77 9.11
C LEU A 24 1.29 -20.19 9.24
N ASP A 25 0.89 -21.05 8.29
CA ASP A 25 1.47 -22.39 8.18
C ASP A 25 2.97 -22.32 7.81
N PRO A 26 3.86 -23.09 8.46
CA PRO A 26 5.29 -23.02 8.17
C PRO A 26 5.71 -23.36 6.74
N VAL A 27 4.99 -24.27 6.07
CA VAL A 27 5.26 -24.64 4.68
C VAL A 27 4.89 -23.48 3.76
N VAL A 28 3.74 -22.84 4.01
CA VAL A 28 3.31 -21.65 3.28
C VAL A 28 4.28 -20.48 3.51
N TRP A 29 4.68 -20.24 4.77
CA TRP A 29 5.63 -19.18 5.11
C TRP A 29 6.98 -19.33 4.39
N ALA A 30 7.49 -20.57 4.28
CA ALA A 30 8.73 -20.84 3.58
C ALA A 30 8.71 -20.40 2.09
N ALA A 31 7.53 -20.30 1.46
CA ALA A 31 7.40 -19.80 0.09
C ALA A 31 7.58 -18.27 -0.01
N PHE A 32 7.36 -17.53 1.08
CA PHE A 32 7.54 -16.08 1.15
C PHE A 32 8.94 -15.64 1.59
N VAL A 33 9.77 -16.56 2.08
CA VAL A 33 11.15 -16.32 2.46
C VAL A 33 12.08 -16.71 1.30
N PRO A 34 12.82 -15.77 0.68
CA PRO A 34 13.75 -16.09 -0.39
C PRO A 34 14.86 -17.02 0.08
N LYS A 35 15.22 -18.01 -0.76
CA LYS A 35 16.28 -18.98 -0.45
C LYS A 35 17.64 -18.31 -0.20
N ASP A 36 17.91 -17.22 -0.89
CA ASP A 36 19.13 -16.42 -0.80
C ASP A 36 19.07 -15.33 0.29
N ASN A 37 17.94 -15.18 0.98
CA ASN A 37 17.75 -14.24 2.07
C ASN A 37 16.95 -14.85 3.24
N ALA A 38 17.46 -15.98 3.76
CA ALA A 38 16.92 -16.61 4.96
C ALA A 38 16.81 -15.65 6.15
N MET A 39 15.74 -15.81 6.94
CA MET A 39 15.50 -15.04 8.16
C MET A 39 16.48 -15.46 9.26
N THR A 40 17.27 -14.52 9.76
CA THR A 40 18.14 -14.73 10.94
C THR A 40 18.03 -13.53 11.88
N PRO A 41 18.25 -13.70 13.20
CA PRO A 41 18.25 -12.58 14.13
C PRO A 41 19.22 -11.45 13.72
N ALA A 42 20.39 -11.79 13.20
CA ALA A 42 21.39 -10.81 12.75
C ALA A 42 20.89 -9.99 11.54
N ARG A 43 20.26 -10.63 10.54
CA ARG A 43 19.73 -9.94 9.35
C ARG A 43 18.55 -9.05 9.70
N VAL A 44 17.64 -9.54 10.54
CA VAL A 44 16.47 -8.77 11.00
C VAL A 44 16.91 -7.55 11.82
N ALA A 45 17.84 -7.73 12.77
CA ALA A 45 18.35 -6.62 13.58
C ALA A 45 19.08 -5.56 12.74
N LEU A 46 19.86 -6.00 11.75
CA LEU A 46 20.52 -5.11 10.80
C LEU A 46 19.50 -4.33 9.95
N GLY A 47 18.49 -5.02 9.42
CA GLY A 47 17.39 -4.41 8.68
C GLY A 47 16.61 -3.37 9.47
N ARG A 48 16.28 -3.71 10.72
CA ARG A 48 15.60 -2.79 11.66
C ARG A 48 16.44 -1.53 11.84
N LYS A 49 17.76 -1.67 12.04
CA LYS A 49 18.64 -0.51 12.19
C LYS A 49 18.62 0.38 10.94
N LEU A 50 18.69 -0.20 9.74
CA LEU A 50 18.66 0.52 8.47
C LEU A 50 17.31 1.21 8.20
N TYR A 51 16.19 0.57 8.52
CA TYR A 51 14.84 1.11 8.35
C TYR A 51 14.63 2.47 9.05
N PHE A 52 15.30 2.66 10.19
CA PHE A 52 15.25 3.87 11.00
C PHE A 52 16.47 4.78 10.80
N ASP A 53 17.40 4.48 9.88
CA ASP A 53 18.64 5.26 9.73
C ASP A 53 18.48 6.35 8.66
N PRO A 54 18.40 7.63 9.03
CA PRO A 54 18.21 8.69 8.06
C PRO A 54 19.47 8.97 7.22
N ARG A 55 20.63 8.39 7.57
CA ARG A 55 21.85 8.51 6.74
C ARG A 55 21.67 7.91 5.36
N LEU A 56 20.70 7.01 5.17
CA LEU A 56 20.34 6.49 3.86
C LEU A 56 19.65 7.53 2.96
N SER A 57 19.32 8.73 3.45
CA SER A 57 18.99 9.87 2.58
C SER A 57 20.20 10.79 2.39
N LYS A 58 20.26 11.41 1.21
CA LYS A 58 21.39 12.26 0.80
C LYS A 58 21.66 13.44 1.74
N ASP A 59 20.65 13.95 2.43
CA ASP A 59 20.77 15.06 3.38
C ASP A 59 20.63 14.64 4.85
N GLY A 60 20.48 13.34 5.14
CA GLY A 60 20.34 12.83 6.49
C GLY A 60 18.99 13.14 7.16
N THR A 61 17.94 13.50 6.42
CA THR A 61 16.63 13.91 6.97
C THR A 61 15.52 12.85 6.85
N VAL A 62 15.66 11.86 5.98
CA VAL A 62 14.60 10.89 5.65
C VAL A 62 15.09 9.45 5.88
N SER A 63 14.25 8.63 6.49
CA SER A 63 14.42 7.17 6.61
C SER A 63 13.15 6.47 6.13
N CYS A 64 13.15 5.14 6.01
CA CYS A 64 11.92 4.38 5.70
C CYS A 64 10.81 4.72 6.71
N ALA A 65 11.18 4.83 8.00
CA ALA A 65 10.29 5.19 9.10
C ALA A 65 9.72 6.63 9.06
N THR A 66 10.22 7.49 8.16
CA THR A 66 9.66 8.84 7.95
C THR A 66 8.34 8.75 7.18
N CYS A 67 8.29 7.94 6.12
CA CYS A 67 7.10 7.73 5.28
C CYS A 67 6.25 6.54 5.73
N HIS A 68 6.87 5.55 6.38
CA HIS A 68 6.22 4.35 6.91
C HIS A 68 6.31 4.34 8.43
N ASP A 69 5.61 5.31 9.04
CA ASP A 69 5.69 5.59 10.48
C ASP A 69 4.94 4.54 11.30
N VAL A 70 5.64 3.88 12.22
CA VAL A 70 5.10 2.81 13.07
C VAL A 70 3.85 3.25 13.85
N THR A 71 3.79 4.51 14.28
CA THR A 71 2.67 5.07 15.06
C THR A 71 1.44 5.40 14.23
N ARG A 72 1.53 5.27 12.91
CA ARG A 72 0.50 5.64 11.93
C ARG A 72 0.20 4.49 10.97
N GLY A 73 0.16 3.27 11.50
CA GLY A 73 -0.13 2.07 10.70
C GLY A 73 0.94 1.79 9.63
N PHE A 74 2.19 2.22 9.87
CA PHE A 74 3.29 2.14 8.92
C PHE A 74 3.04 2.90 7.61
N THR A 75 2.35 4.03 7.72
CA THR A 75 2.16 5.04 6.67
C THR A 75 2.53 6.42 7.23
N ASP A 76 2.48 7.47 6.41
CA ASP A 76 2.61 8.85 6.89
C ASP A 76 1.26 9.53 7.14
N GLN A 77 0.16 8.86 6.80
CA GLN A 77 -1.21 9.41 6.81
C GLN A 77 -1.33 10.75 6.07
N ARG A 78 -0.59 10.91 4.97
CA ARG A 78 -0.67 12.08 4.07
C ARG A 78 -1.26 11.65 2.72
N PRO A 79 -1.90 12.55 1.96
CA PRO A 79 -2.32 12.23 0.60
C PRO A 79 -1.17 11.73 -0.26
N THR A 80 -0.05 12.44 -0.19
CA THR A 80 1.21 12.07 -0.84
C THR A 80 2.38 12.38 0.07
N SER A 81 3.45 11.59 -0.06
CA SER A 81 4.59 11.66 0.85
C SER A 81 5.54 12.83 0.58
N GLU A 82 6.07 13.38 1.66
CA GLU A 82 7.12 14.39 1.65
C GLU A 82 8.47 13.70 1.88
N GLY A 83 9.35 13.75 0.88
CA GLY A 83 10.70 13.21 0.95
C GLY A 83 11.77 14.29 1.14
N ILE A 84 12.96 14.02 0.61
CA ILE A 84 14.16 14.84 0.81
C ILE A 84 13.95 16.28 0.35
N ARG A 85 14.47 17.25 1.11
CA ARG A 85 14.28 18.70 0.88
C ARG A 85 12.81 19.12 0.75
N LYS A 86 11.90 18.42 1.43
CA LYS A 86 10.45 18.65 1.41
C LYS A 86 9.81 18.48 0.04
N GLN A 87 10.42 17.70 -0.85
CA GLN A 87 9.82 17.39 -2.15
C GLN A 87 8.61 16.50 -1.95
N ILE A 88 7.52 16.80 -2.65
CA ILE A 88 6.26 16.05 -2.55
C ILE A 88 6.15 15.09 -3.74
N GLY A 89 6.03 13.81 -3.46
CA GLY A 89 5.75 12.79 -4.46
C GLY A 89 4.30 12.84 -4.95
N LYS A 90 3.95 12.01 -5.93
CA LYS A 90 2.58 11.91 -6.45
C LYS A 90 1.80 10.70 -5.92
N ARG A 91 2.38 9.91 -5.02
CA ARG A 91 1.78 8.68 -4.50
C ARG A 91 1.56 8.76 -3.01
N ASN A 92 0.45 8.20 -2.55
CA ASN A 92 0.24 7.84 -1.16
C ASN A 92 1.22 6.72 -0.79
N ALA A 93 1.84 6.81 0.39
CA ALA A 93 2.71 5.74 0.90
C ALA A 93 1.84 4.57 1.40
N PRO A 94 1.86 3.41 0.71
CA PRO A 94 1.15 2.24 1.20
C PRO A 94 1.78 1.75 2.50
N THR A 95 1.01 1.05 3.32
CA THR A 95 1.55 0.42 4.53
C THR A 95 2.58 -0.66 4.20
N VAL A 96 3.64 -0.78 5.02
CA VAL A 96 4.55 -1.94 4.95
C VAL A 96 4.02 -3.15 5.72
N LEU A 97 2.92 -3.02 6.46
CA LEU A 97 2.28 -4.14 7.16
C LEU A 97 1.88 -5.22 6.15
N ASN A 98 2.23 -6.48 6.44
CA ASN A 98 1.93 -7.64 5.60
C ASN A 98 2.48 -7.56 4.17
N SER A 99 3.39 -6.63 3.86
CA SER A 99 3.86 -6.38 2.49
C SER A 99 4.60 -7.58 1.88
N VAL A 100 5.22 -8.41 2.73
CA VAL A 100 5.84 -9.69 2.35
C VAL A 100 4.87 -10.63 1.62
N LEU A 101 3.58 -10.54 1.89
CA LEU A 101 2.57 -11.45 1.34
C LEU A 101 2.12 -11.05 -0.08
N LEU A 102 2.64 -9.95 -0.60
CA LEU A 102 2.34 -9.42 -1.92
C LEU A 102 3.17 -10.10 -3.01
N GLN A 103 2.59 -10.30 -4.19
CA GLN A 103 3.32 -10.90 -5.33
C GLN A 103 4.29 -9.92 -6.00
N THR A 104 3.91 -8.64 -6.04
CA THR A 104 4.75 -7.53 -6.56
C THR A 104 4.57 -6.31 -5.68
N LEU A 105 5.60 -5.46 -5.62
CA LEU A 105 5.66 -4.27 -4.80
C LEU A 105 5.59 -3.00 -5.66
N PHE A 106 5.34 -1.87 -4.99
CA PHE A 106 4.74 -0.66 -5.57
C PHE A 106 3.33 -0.88 -6.12
N LEU A 107 2.56 0.21 -6.21
CA LEU A 107 1.17 0.17 -6.66
C LEU A 107 1.03 -0.15 -8.16
N ASP A 108 2.06 0.10 -8.95
CA ASP A 108 2.17 -0.29 -10.37
C ASP A 108 2.88 -1.64 -10.57
N GLY A 109 3.31 -2.30 -9.49
CA GLY A 109 3.96 -3.61 -9.52
C GLY A 109 5.33 -3.62 -10.19
N ARG A 110 6.03 -2.48 -10.23
CA ARG A 110 7.35 -2.39 -10.90
C ARG A 110 8.45 -3.16 -10.19
N SER A 111 8.31 -3.44 -8.89
CA SER A 111 9.29 -4.22 -8.15
C SER A 111 8.83 -5.66 -7.94
N PRO A 112 9.63 -6.68 -8.31
CA PRO A 112 9.25 -8.08 -8.18
C PRO A 112 9.34 -8.61 -6.75
N THR A 113 10.16 -8.02 -5.88
CA THR A 113 10.38 -8.52 -4.52
C THR A 113 10.50 -7.37 -3.51
N LEU A 114 10.30 -7.70 -2.24
CA LEU A 114 10.46 -6.77 -1.12
C LEU A 114 11.91 -6.28 -1.01
N ASP A 115 12.88 -7.20 -1.11
CA ASP A 115 14.31 -6.88 -1.04
C ASP A 115 14.74 -5.92 -2.16
N HIS A 116 14.16 -6.12 -3.36
CA HIS A 116 14.37 -5.22 -4.49
C HIS A 116 13.73 -3.85 -4.24
N GLN A 117 12.48 -3.83 -3.76
CA GLN A 117 11.77 -2.57 -3.52
C GLN A 117 12.48 -1.72 -2.48
N ALA A 118 13.02 -2.31 -1.41
CA ALA A 118 13.71 -1.59 -0.35
C ALA A 118 14.95 -0.80 -0.84
N MET A 119 15.53 -1.17 -1.98
CA MET A 119 16.66 -0.45 -2.58
C MET A 119 16.23 0.82 -3.34
N MET A 120 15.03 0.83 -3.92
CA MET A 120 14.63 1.85 -4.88
C MET A 120 14.41 3.24 -4.26
N PRO A 121 13.69 3.40 -3.13
CA PRO A 121 13.50 4.72 -2.50
C PRO A 121 14.79 5.42 -2.08
N ILE A 122 15.83 4.63 -1.74
CA ILE A 122 17.16 5.14 -1.39
C ILE A 122 17.71 6.00 -2.54
N LEU A 123 17.50 5.55 -3.78
CA LEU A 123 18.04 6.19 -4.98
C LEU A 123 17.12 7.25 -5.58
N ASN A 124 15.81 7.21 -5.28
CA ASN A 124 14.84 8.11 -5.87
C ASN A 124 15.09 9.57 -5.40
N PRO A 125 15.25 10.55 -6.33
CA PRO A 125 15.61 11.93 -6.00
C PRO A 125 14.52 12.72 -5.25
N ILE A 126 13.28 12.25 -5.24
CA ILE A 126 12.17 12.83 -4.48
C ILE A 126 12.11 12.24 -3.07
N GLU A 127 12.41 10.95 -2.91
CA GLU A 127 12.30 10.24 -1.63
C GLU A 127 13.54 10.43 -0.75
N MET A 128 14.62 9.67 -1.00
CA MET A 128 15.84 9.72 -0.18
C MET A 128 17.06 10.27 -0.94
N GLY A 129 17.09 10.15 -2.27
CA GLY A 129 17.93 10.94 -3.16
C GLY A 129 19.43 10.64 -3.17
N ILE A 130 19.87 9.46 -2.72
CA ILE A 130 21.26 9.02 -2.94
C ILE A 130 21.48 8.81 -4.45
N PRO A 131 22.55 9.35 -5.06
CA PRO A 131 22.65 9.43 -6.52
C PRO A 131 22.79 8.07 -7.24
N ASP A 132 23.41 7.10 -6.57
CA ASP A 132 23.74 5.78 -7.10
C ASP A 132 24.00 4.74 -5.99
N GLU A 133 24.00 3.46 -6.35
CA GLU A 133 24.21 2.35 -5.41
C GLU A 133 25.56 2.43 -4.69
N ALA A 134 26.62 2.86 -5.38
CA ALA A 134 27.96 2.95 -4.80
C ALA A 134 28.00 3.98 -3.65
N SER A 135 27.28 5.08 -3.80
CA SER A 135 27.12 6.10 -2.77
C SER A 135 26.34 5.57 -1.56
N ALA A 136 25.26 4.79 -1.79
CA ALA A 136 24.48 4.17 -0.72
C ALA A 136 25.35 3.16 0.07
N VAL A 137 26.07 2.30 -0.64
CA VAL A 137 27.01 1.35 -0.03
C VAL A 137 28.09 2.09 0.76
N LYS A 138 28.66 3.17 0.22
CA LYS A 138 29.68 3.96 0.91
C LYS A 138 29.17 4.54 2.23
N VAL A 139 27.94 5.06 2.26
CA VAL A 139 27.34 5.59 3.50
C VAL A 139 27.32 4.50 4.58
N VAL A 140 26.81 3.32 4.25
CA VAL A 140 26.67 2.22 5.21
C VAL A 140 28.02 1.61 5.59
N ALA A 141 28.89 1.37 4.61
CA ALA A 141 30.20 0.75 4.81
C ALA A 141 31.19 1.62 5.59
N SER A 142 31.00 2.95 5.58
CA SER A 142 31.83 3.90 6.34
C SER A 142 31.65 3.81 7.86
N ASP A 143 30.56 3.22 8.33
CA ASP A 143 30.29 2.97 9.75
C ASP A 143 30.84 1.59 10.14
N PRO A 144 31.89 1.51 11.00
CA PRO A 144 32.51 0.24 11.36
C PRO A 144 31.54 -0.76 11.99
N ALA A 145 30.50 -0.28 12.69
CA ALA A 145 29.49 -1.14 13.30
C ALA A 145 28.60 -1.78 12.23
N TYR A 146 28.23 -1.05 11.17
CA TYR A 146 27.54 -1.65 10.02
C TYR A 146 28.44 -2.62 9.27
N ALA A 147 29.68 -2.23 8.94
CA ALA A 147 30.60 -3.12 8.23
C ALA A 147 30.78 -4.45 8.97
N LYS A 148 30.89 -4.43 10.30
CA LYS A 148 30.89 -5.64 11.12
C LYS A 148 29.57 -6.40 11.04
N ALA A 149 28.43 -5.74 11.24
CA ALA A 149 27.12 -6.37 11.21
C ALA A 149 26.80 -7.05 9.87
N PHE A 150 27.22 -6.47 8.74
CA PHE A 150 27.09 -7.09 7.42
C PHE A 150 27.96 -8.35 7.26
N ARG A 151 29.22 -8.30 7.73
CA ARG A 151 30.07 -9.50 7.73
C ARG A 151 29.50 -10.60 8.62
N ASP A 152 28.95 -10.26 9.79
CA ASP A 152 28.31 -11.23 10.68
C ASP A 152 27.02 -11.83 10.05
N ALA A 153 26.21 -11.02 9.36
CA ALA A 153 24.91 -11.43 8.82
C ALA A 153 24.95 -12.11 7.44
N TYR A 154 25.94 -11.76 6.61
CA TYR A 154 26.05 -12.19 5.21
C TYR A 154 27.41 -12.80 4.84
N GLY A 155 28.40 -12.75 5.74
CA GLY A 155 29.73 -13.32 5.49
C GLY A 155 30.60 -12.52 4.51
N ARG A 156 30.21 -11.27 4.19
CA ARG A 156 30.89 -10.41 3.22
C ARG A 156 30.71 -8.93 3.55
N ASP A 157 31.45 -8.08 2.85
CA ASP A 157 31.31 -6.63 2.96
C ASP A 157 29.98 -6.13 2.37
N VAL A 158 29.63 -4.89 2.72
CA VAL A 158 28.34 -4.27 2.38
C VAL A 158 28.15 -4.22 0.86
N THR A 159 26.99 -4.68 0.39
CA THR A 159 26.54 -4.53 -1.00
C THR A 159 25.16 -3.89 -1.02
N MET A 160 24.76 -3.27 -2.14
CA MET A 160 23.42 -2.68 -2.26
C MET A 160 22.33 -3.74 -2.10
N GLN A 161 22.56 -4.92 -2.67
CA GLN A 161 21.65 -6.06 -2.57
C GLN A 161 21.49 -6.52 -1.12
N ASP A 162 22.56 -6.54 -0.33
CA ASP A 162 22.46 -6.92 1.08
C ASP A 162 21.82 -5.81 1.96
N ILE A 163 21.91 -4.53 1.57
CA ILE A 163 21.14 -3.45 2.19
C ILE A 163 19.64 -3.71 1.98
N GLY A 164 19.22 -3.94 0.73
CA GLY A 164 17.83 -4.27 0.40
C GLY A 164 17.35 -5.54 1.11
N ARG A 165 18.15 -6.60 1.10
CA ARG A 165 17.86 -7.86 1.81
C ARG A 165 17.74 -7.70 3.31
N ALA A 166 18.57 -6.87 3.93
CA ALA A 166 18.50 -6.62 5.37
C ALA A 166 17.18 -5.91 5.72
N ILE A 167 16.87 -4.81 5.03
CA ILE A 167 15.61 -4.07 5.23
C ILE A 167 14.42 -5.00 4.99
N GLY A 168 14.42 -5.74 3.87
CA GLY A 168 13.38 -6.70 3.57
C GLY A 168 13.27 -7.80 4.63
N ALA A 169 14.37 -8.30 5.20
CA ALA A 169 14.32 -9.27 6.30
C ALA A 169 13.62 -8.71 7.54
N PHE A 170 13.83 -7.42 7.85
CA PHE A 170 13.07 -6.76 8.90
C PHE A 170 11.59 -6.59 8.54
N GLU A 171 11.26 -6.14 7.33
CA GLU A 171 9.89 -5.94 6.88
C GLU A 171 9.08 -7.25 6.85
N ARG A 172 9.73 -8.40 6.61
CA ARG A 172 9.12 -9.74 6.74
C ARG A 172 8.64 -10.06 8.16
N THR A 173 9.12 -9.35 9.18
CA THR A 173 8.61 -9.51 10.55
C THR A 173 7.32 -8.73 10.80
N LEU A 174 6.94 -7.81 9.90
CA LEU A 174 5.79 -6.92 10.05
C LEU A 174 4.49 -7.62 9.61
N VAL A 175 4.23 -8.80 10.18
CA VAL A 175 3.05 -9.63 9.88
C VAL A 175 1.98 -9.46 10.98
N PHE A 176 0.80 -9.01 10.54
CA PHE A 176 -0.33 -8.61 11.39
C PHE A 176 -1.63 -9.20 10.84
N LEU A 177 -2.02 -10.35 11.40
CA LEU A 177 -3.14 -11.19 10.94
C LEU A 177 -4.19 -11.47 12.05
N ASP A 178 -3.96 -11.05 13.30
CA ASP A 178 -4.91 -11.29 14.41
C ASP A 178 -5.99 -10.19 14.44
N SER A 179 -6.96 -10.29 13.55
CA SER A 179 -8.09 -9.36 13.46
C SER A 179 -9.41 -9.97 13.95
N PRO A 180 -10.39 -9.15 14.37
CA PRO A 180 -11.75 -9.61 14.68
C PRO A 180 -12.36 -10.47 13.55
N PHE A 181 -12.19 -10.09 12.29
CA PHE A 181 -12.63 -10.91 11.16
C PHE A 181 -11.93 -12.27 11.10
N ARG A 182 -10.61 -12.31 11.30
CA ARG A 182 -9.86 -13.57 11.27
C ARG A 182 -10.37 -14.54 12.33
N ARG A 183 -10.59 -14.05 13.55
CA ARG A 183 -11.12 -14.85 14.66
C ARG A 183 -12.54 -15.36 14.39
N TYR A 184 -13.37 -14.54 13.74
CA TYR A 184 -14.70 -14.95 13.31
C TYR A 184 -14.67 -16.10 12.31
N VAL A 185 -13.77 -16.02 11.31
CA VAL A 185 -13.57 -17.08 10.32
C VAL A 185 -13.00 -18.36 10.97
N GLU A 186 -12.25 -18.23 12.06
CA GLU A 186 -11.73 -19.34 12.87
C GLU A 186 -12.75 -19.91 13.89
N GLY A 187 -13.98 -19.39 13.92
CA GLY A 187 -15.10 -19.95 14.69
C GLY A 187 -15.54 -19.12 15.90
N ASP A 188 -14.89 -18.00 16.21
CA ASP A 188 -15.36 -17.08 17.25
C ASP A 188 -16.50 -16.19 16.70
N ALA A 189 -17.73 -16.71 16.74
CA ALA A 189 -18.92 -16.00 16.27
C ALA A 189 -19.14 -14.63 16.94
N GLY A 190 -18.58 -14.43 18.15
CA GLY A 190 -18.66 -13.18 18.91
C GLY A 190 -17.61 -12.13 18.51
N ALA A 191 -16.65 -12.48 17.65
CA ALA A 191 -15.59 -11.56 17.26
C ALA A 191 -16.06 -10.41 16.35
N LEU A 192 -17.18 -10.57 15.63
CA LEU A 192 -17.78 -9.51 14.81
C LEU A 192 -19.03 -8.92 15.47
N SER A 193 -19.26 -7.62 15.26
CA SER A 193 -20.53 -6.98 15.56
C SER A 193 -21.61 -7.39 14.56
N ALA A 194 -22.88 -7.09 14.85
CA ALA A 194 -23.98 -7.33 13.91
C ALA A 194 -23.77 -6.54 12.59
N ASP A 195 -23.36 -5.28 12.68
CA ASP A 195 -23.09 -4.44 11.51
C ASP A 195 -21.91 -4.95 10.68
N ALA A 196 -20.83 -5.41 11.33
CA ALA A 196 -19.69 -5.97 10.61
C ALA A 196 -20.04 -7.30 9.91
N ARG A 197 -20.95 -8.12 10.48
CA ARG A 197 -21.47 -9.31 9.80
C ARG A 197 -22.35 -8.95 8.60
N ALA A 198 -23.27 -7.99 8.75
CA ALA A 198 -24.06 -7.50 7.62
C ALA A 198 -23.17 -6.89 6.53
N GLY A 199 -22.11 -6.18 6.93
CA GLY A 199 -21.09 -5.64 6.05
C GLY A 199 -20.32 -6.70 5.27
N LEU A 200 -19.98 -7.83 5.91
CA LEU A 200 -19.36 -8.98 5.24
C LEU A 200 -20.29 -9.58 4.18
N ASP A 201 -21.58 -9.71 4.48
CA ASP A 201 -22.57 -10.22 3.52
C ASP A 201 -22.71 -9.27 2.32
N LEU A 202 -22.75 -7.96 2.56
CA LEU A 202 -22.75 -6.94 1.50
C LEU A 202 -21.46 -6.99 0.69
N PHE A 203 -20.30 -7.06 1.33
CA PHE A 203 -18.97 -7.13 0.71
C PHE A 203 -18.86 -8.31 -0.27
N ASN A 204 -19.42 -9.46 0.10
CA ASN A 204 -19.43 -10.67 -0.73
C ASN A 204 -20.58 -10.69 -1.76
N GLY A 205 -21.64 -9.94 -1.51
CA GLY A 205 -22.84 -9.89 -2.35
C GLY A 205 -22.98 -8.54 -3.06
N LYS A 206 -23.92 -7.72 -2.58
CA LYS A 206 -24.38 -6.49 -3.25
C LYS A 206 -23.25 -5.49 -3.58
N ALA A 207 -22.27 -5.34 -2.69
CA ALA A 207 -21.15 -4.42 -2.88
C ALA A 207 -20.05 -4.98 -3.79
N ARG A 208 -20.06 -6.30 -4.07
CA ARG A 208 -19.19 -7.00 -5.03
C ARG A 208 -17.68 -6.88 -4.78
N CYS A 209 -17.26 -6.34 -3.64
CA CYS A 209 -15.86 -6.06 -3.31
C CYS A 209 -14.98 -7.32 -3.34
N VAL A 210 -15.55 -8.47 -2.99
CA VAL A 210 -14.88 -9.77 -3.02
C VAL A 210 -14.35 -10.18 -4.39
N THR A 211 -14.79 -9.54 -5.48
CA THR A 211 -14.34 -9.85 -6.85
C THR A 211 -12.85 -9.56 -7.08
N CYS A 212 -12.31 -8.54 -6.41
CA CYS A 212 -10.89 -8.22 -6.44
C CYS A 212 -10.26 -8.41 -5.06
N HIS A 213 -11.00 -8.08 -4.00
CA HIS A 213 -10.55 -8.21 -2.62
C HIS A 213 -10.99 -9.54 -2.01
N HIS A 214 -10.42 -10.63 -2.53
CA HIS A 214 -10.73 -11.99 -2.08
C HIS A 214 -10.37 -12.16 -0.59
N LEU A 215 -11.39 -12.24 0.27
CA LEU A 215 -11.24 -12.50 1.70
C LEU A 215 -11.79 -13.89 2.01
N SER A 216 -10.90 -14.87 2.11
CA SER A 216 -11.26 -16.24 2.45
C SER A 216 -10.20 -16.86 3.36
N PRO A 217 -10.48 -18.00 4.04
CA PRO A 217 -9.48 -18.71 4.81
C PRO A 217 -8.20 -19.03 4.01
N SER A 218 -8.34 -19.27 2.69
CA SER A 218 -7.25 -19.58 1.77
C SER A 218 -6.61 -18.35 1.11
N ASN A 219 -7.24 -17.18 1.18
CA ASN A 219 -6.66 -15.90 0.78
C ASN A 219 -6.89 -14.87 1.91
N PRO A 220 -6.00 -14.85 2.92
CA PRO A 220 -6.16 -13.96 4.07
C PRO A 220 -5.83 -12.49 3.73
N LEU A 221 -5.36 -12.18 2.52
CA LEU A 221 -4.79 -10.87 2.20
C LEU A 221 -5.82 -9.82 1.78
N GLY A 222 -7.00 -10.27 1.32
CA GLY A 222 -8.00 -9.35 0.78
C GLY A 222 -7.54 -8.70 -0.53
N THR A 223 -6.77 -9.41 -1.35
CA THR A 223 -6.31 -8.95 -2.66
C THR A 223 -6.13 -10.14 -3.60
N ASP A 224 -6.40 -9.93 -4.88
CA ASP A 224 -6.10 -10.86 -5.97
C ASP A 224 -4.72 -10.63 -6.60
N ASN A 225 -3.96 -9.64 -6.10
CA ASN A 225 -2.67 -9.18 -6.63
C ASN A 225 -2.72 -8.74 -8.11
N ARG A 226 -3.90 -8.50 -8.68
CA ARG A 226 -4.07 -8.01 -10.05
C ARG A 226 -4.14 -6.49 -10.10
N PHE A 227 -4.16 -5.95 -11.31
CA PHE A 227 -4.15 -4.53 -11.59
C PHE A 227 -5.48 -4.13 -12.22
N HIS A 228 -6.14 -3.13 -11.64
CA HIS A 228 -7.45 -2.67 -12.09
C HIS A 228 -7.46 -1.15 -12.19
N ASN A 229 -8.09 -0.64 -13.25
CA ASN A 229 -8.43 0.77 -13.35
C ASN A 229 -9.83 0.95 -12.74
N ILE A 230 -9.88 1.61 -11.59
CA ILE A 230 -11.13 1.94 -10.88
C ILE A 230 -11.58 3.39 -11.09
N GLY A 231 -10.93 4.11 -12.02
CA GLY A 231 -11.30 5.47 -12.42
C GLY A 231 -10.74 6.62 -11.58
N VAL A 232 -9.95 6.36 -10.51
CA VAL A 232 -9.42 7.44 -9.65
C VAL A 232 -8.64 8.49 -10.43
N SER A 233 -7.69 8.06 -11.28
CA SER A 233 -6.88 8.98 -12.10
C SER A 233 -7.68 9.65 -13.22
N ALA A 234 -8.76 9.02 -13.70
CA ALA A 234 -9.54 9.51 -14.83
C ALA A 234 -10.23 10.85 -14.56
N ARG A 235 -10.37 11.25 -13.28
CA ARG A 235 -10.94 12.54 -12.88
C ARG A 235 -10.22 13.74 -13.48
N HIS A 236 -8.91 13.61 -13.73
CA HIS A 236 -8.05 14.75 -14.05
C HIS A 236 -7.05 14.47 -15.17
N GLN A 237 -7.10 13.30 -15.80
CA GLN A 237 -6.06 12.86 -16.74
C GLN A 237 -6.61 12.47 -18.11
N ASP A 238 -5.87 12.84 -19.16
CA ASP A 238 -6.03 12.35 -20.52
C ASP A 238 -5.05 11.18 -20.72
N PHE A 239 -5.55 9.97 -20.49
CA PHE A 239 -4.71 8.77 -20.47
C PHE A 239 -4.01 8.51 -21.80
N GLU A 240 -4.68 8.72 -22.93
CA GLU A 240 -4.11 8.51 -24.25
C GLU A 240 -2.93 9.45 -24.50
N LYS A 241 -3.07 10.75 -24.19
CA LYS A 241 -1.95 11.70 -24.32
C LYS A 241 -0.81 11.38 -23.38
N LEU A 242 -1.12 10.98 -22.13
CA LEU A 242 -0.10 10.56 -21.17
C LEU A 242 0.63 9.31 -21.67
N ALA A 243 -0.08 8.31 -22.21
CA ALA A 243 0.51 7.07 -22.69
C ALA A 243 1.50 7.31 -23.83
N VAL A 244 1.17 8.18 -24.78
CA VAL A 244 2.08 8.60 -25.86
C VAL A 244 3.35 9.26 -25.29
N ARG A 245 3.20 10.18 -24.33
CA ARG A 245 4.33 10.83 -23.65
C ARG A 245 5.21 9.82 -22.90
N ALA A 246 4.60 8.87 -22.20
CA ALA A 246 5.30 7.86 -21.42
C ALA A 246 6.10 6.89 -22.31
N VAL A 247 5.53 6.44 -23.42
CA VAL A 247 6.24 5.59 -24.40
C VAL A 247 7.46 6.32 -24.94
N LYS A 248 7.31 7.59 -25.33
CA LYS A 248 8.44 8.39 -25.82
C LYS A 248 9.53 8.54 -24.75
N ALA A 249 9.16 8.93 -23.53
CA ALA A 249 10.12 9.14 -22.44
C ALA A 249 10.91 7.87 -22.07
N LEU A 250 10.27 6.69 -22.14
CA LEU A 250 10.90 5.41 -21.81
C LEU A 250 11.61 4.75 -23.01
N GLN A 251 11.38 5.22 -24.23
CA GLN A 251 12.23 4.90 -25.38
C GLN A 251 13.58 5.62 -25.30
N GLU A 252 13.60 6.84 -24.76
CA GLU A 252 14.82 7.63 -24.58
C GLU A 252 15.71 7.04 -23.47
N ASP A 253 15.11 6.55 -22.38
CA ASP A 253 15.80 5.85 -21.29
C ASP A 253 14.84 4.82 -20.66
N ALA A 254 15.11 3.54 -20.93
CA ALA A 254 14.32 2.40 -20.45
C ALA A 254 14.79 1.88 -19.07
N SER A 255 15.69 2.59 -18.38
CA SER A 255 16.20 2.15 -17.08
C SER A 255 15.11 2.14 -16.01
N GLU A 256 15.24 1.24 -15.04
CA GLU A 256 14.35 1.21 -13.87
C GLU A 256 14.41 2.50 -13.07
N LYS A 257 15.60 3.12 -12.99
CA LYS A 257 15.78 4.44 -12.37
C LYS A 257 14.89 5.48 -13.04
N ARG A 258 14.90 5.55 -14.38
CA ARG A 258 14.06 6.50 -15.12
C ARG A 258 12.58 6.23 -14.92
N LEU A 259 12.18 4.97 -14.96
CA LEU A 259 10.80 4.56 -14.67
C LEU A 259 10.35 5.03 -13.28
N ASP A 260 11.17 4.79 -12.26
CA ASP A 260 10.89 5.14 -10.87
C ASP A 260 10.76 6.67 -10.67
N GLU A 261 11.68 7.44 -11.27
CA GLU A 261 11.62 8.91 -11.27
C GLU A 261 10.34 9.44 -11.92
N LEU A 262 9.95 8.90 -13.09
CA LEU A 262 8.74 9.31 -13.79
C LEU A 262 7.47 8.92 -13.05
N ALA A 263 7.44 7.72 -12.47
CA ALA A 263 6.28 7.19 -11.76
C ALA A 263 5.93 8.01 -10.51
N LEU A 264 6.94 8.57 -9.82
CA LEU A 264 6.72 9.37 -8.61
C LEU A 264 6.72 10.89 -8.86
N GLY A 265 7.50 11.36 -9.84
CA GLY A 265 7.74 12.79 -10.07
C GLY A 265 6.86 13.45 -11.12
N THR A 266 6.12 12.69 -11.92
CA THR A 266 5.33 13.23 -13.04
C THR A 266 3.90 12.70 -13.08
N ASP A 267 3.05 13.38 -13.85
CA ASP A 267 1.69 12.90 -14.17
C ASP A 267 1.68 11.55 -14.90
N LEU A 268 2.80 11.14 -15.51
CA LEU A 268 2.91 9.84 -16.17
C LEU A 268 2.70 8.67 -15.20
N GLY A 269 2.97 8.86 -13.91
CA GLY A 269 2.68 7.84 -12.91
C GLY A 269 1.21 7.42 -12.90
N GLU A 270 0.28 8.30 -13.27
CA GLU A 270 -1.17 8.02 -13.29
C GLU A 270 -1.56 6.92 -14.29
N LEU A 271 -0.67 6.58 -15.22
CA LEU A 271 -0.85 5.43 -16.10
C LEU A 271 -0.69 4.08 -15.36
N GLY A 272 -0.18 4.08 -14.13
CA GLY A 272 -0.08 2.89 -13.29
C GLY A 272 0.74 1.79 -13.96
N ARG A 273 0.18 0.58 -14.01
CA ARG A 273 0.81 -0.63 -14.52
C ARG A 273 1.30 -0.51 -15.98
N PHE A 274 0.66 0.33 -16.80
CA PHE A 274 1.15 0.64 -18.15
C PHE A 274 2.59 1.20 -18.15
N MET A 275 3.00 1.91 -17.10
CA MET A 275 4.39 2.37 -16.94
C MET A 275 5.39 1.21 -16.85
N VAL A 276 4.95 0.01 -16.50
CA VAL A 276 5.78 -1.19 -16.47
C VAL A 276 5.61 -2.02 -17.74
N THR A 277 4.38 -2.28 -18.17
CA THR A 277 4.10 -3.30 -19.20
C THR A 277 4.01 -2.76 -20.62
N LYS A 278 3.74 -1.46 -20.79
CA LYS A 278 3.38 -0.84 -22.08
C LYS A 278 2.14 -1.43 -22.75
N ASN A 279 1.39 -2.30 -22.06
CA ASN A 279 0.17 -2.88 -22.59
C ASN A 279 -0.98 -1.90 -22.40
N ARG A 280 -1.64 -1.52 -23.49
CA ARG A 280 -2.77 -0.57 -23.48
C ARG A 280 -3.89 -0.97 -22.49
N ALA A 281 -4.08 -2.26 -22.23
CA ALA A 281 -5.07 -2.74 -21.25
C ALA A 281 -4.75 -2.35 -19.80
N ASP A 282 -3.49 -2.03 -19.49
CA ASP A 282 -3.02 -1.69 -18.14
C ASP A 282 -3.06 -0.17 -17.85
N ILE A 283 -3.63 0.63 -18.76
CA ILE A 283 -3.68 2.09 -18.62
C ILE A 283 -4.54 2.47 -17.41
N GLY A 284 -3.93 3.21 -16.49
CA GLY A 284 -4.57 3.66 -15.24
C GLY A 284 -4.85 2.53 -14.26
N ALA A 285 -4.29 1.34 -14.50
CA ALA A 285 -4.49 0.19 -13.65
C ALA A 285 -3.48 0.18 -12.50
N PHE A 286 -3.96 0.03 -11.27
CA PHE A 286 -3.12 -0.14 -10.09
C PHE A 286 -3.47 -1.45 -9.40
N ARG A 287 -2.50 -1.98 -8.68
CA ARG A 287 -2.66 -3.23 -7.97
C ARG A 287 -3.78 -3.11 -6.94
N THR A 288 -4.64 -4.12 -6.84
CA THR A 288 -5.58 -4.29 -5.74
C THR A 288 -4.83 -4.27 -4.40
N SER A 289 -5.04 -3.24 -3.58
CA SER A 289 -4.39 -3.14 -2.27
C SER A 289 -4.87 -4.22 -1.31
N ILE A 290 -4.01 -4.60 -0.36
CA ILE A 290 -4.41 -5.43 0.78
C ILE A 290 -5.43 -4.67 1.64
N LEU A 291 -6.45 -5.36 2.15
CA LEU A 291 -7.45 -4.75 3.04
C LEU A 291 -7.14 -4.95 4.52
N LEU A 292 -6.20 -5.84 4.86
CA LEU A 292 -5.74 -6.00 6.24
C LEU A 292 -5.19 -4.68 6.76
N ASN A 293 -5.69 -4.24 7.92
CA ASN A 293 -5.35 -2.94 8.54
C ASN A 293 -5.74 -1.69 7.72
N VAL A 294 -6.60 -1.81 6.70
CA VAL A 294 -6.99 -0.66 5.86
C VAL A 294 -7.56 0.51 6.66
N ALA A 295 -8.30 0.23 7.73
CA ALA A 295 -8.95 1.26 8.53
C ALA A 295 -7.98 2.22 9.25
N ILE A 296 -6.71 1.85 9.40
CA ILE A 296 -5.69 2.66 10.09
C ILE A 296 -4.70 3.34 9.14
N THR A 297 -4.95 3.27 7.83
CA THR A 297 -4.07 3.81 6.79
C THR A 297 -4.74 4.86 5.89
N PRO A 298 -5.57 5.80 6.40
CA PRO A 298 -6.07 6.88 5.56
C PRO A 298 -4.93 7.87 5.20
N PRO A 299 -5.09 8.69 4.14
CA PRO A 299 -6.16 8.63 3.15
C PRO A 299 -5.93 7.48 2.15
N TYR A 300 -6.90 7.27 1.27
CA TYR A 300 -7.00 6.10 0.41
C TYR A 300 -6.78 6.41 -1.08
N MET A 301 -6.61 5.33 -1.84
CA MET A 301 -6.22 5.30 -3.26
C MET A 301 -4.74 5.58 -3.47
N HIS A 302 -4.26 5.38 -4.70
CA HIS A 302 -2.83 5.50 -5.01
C HIS A 302 -2.31 6.94 -4.89
N ASP A 303 -3.19 7.92 -4.93
CA ASP A 303 -2.90 9.36 -4.83
C ASP A 303 -3.38 9.98 -3.50
N GLY A 304 -3.98 9.18 -2.61
CA GLY A 304 -4.52 9.65 -1.34
C GLY A 304 -5.69 10.62 -1.48
N SER A 305 -6.41 10.60 -2.60
CA SER A 305 -7.50 11.54 -2.90
C SER A 305 -8.76 11.32 -2.06
N LEU A 306 -8.94 10.14 -1.45
CA LEU A 306 -10.14 9.80 -0.69
C LEU A 306 -9.86 9.81 0.82
N PRO A 307 -10.38 10.77 1.60
CA PRO A 307 -9.99 10.93 3.00
C PRO A 307 -10.48 9.83 3.95
N THR A 308 -11.67 9.27 3.71
CA THR A 308 -12.32 8.31 4.62
C THR A 308 -12.76 7.05 3.89
N LEU A 309 -12.99 5.95 4.64
CA LEU A 309 -13.60 4.75 4.05
C LEU A 309 -15.01 5.01 3.50
N TRP A 310 -15.72 6.02 4.01
CA TRP A 310 -17.00 6.45 3.44
C TRP A 310 -16.84 7.09 2.05
N ASP A 311 -15.78 7.87 1.83
CA ASP A 311 -15.46 8.42 0.51
C ASP A 311 -15.04 7.31 -0.48
N VAL A 312 -14.33 6.29 0.02
CA VAL A 312 -14.02 5.07 -0.75
C VAL A 312 -15.31 4.37 -1.17
N MET A 313 -16.23 4.17 -0.23
CA MET A 313 -17.51 3.55 -0.52
C MET A 313 -18.35 4.39 -1.49
N ASP A 314 -18.34 5.73 -1.39
CA ASP A 314 -19.02 6.59 -2.36
C ASP A 314 -18.48 6.44 -3.77
N HIS A 315 -17.15 6.40 -3.92
CA HIS A 315 -16.49 6.19 -5.20
C HIS A 315 -16.95 4.88 -5.85
N TYR A 316 -16.97 3.79 -5.10
CA TYR A 316 -17.46 2.50 -5.60
C TYR A 316 -18.98 2.48 -5.80
N ASN A 317 -19.76 3.13 -4.93
CA ASN A 317 -21.21 3.12 -4.99
C ASN A 317 -21.74 3.77 -6.28
N LYS A 318 -21.03 4.78 -6.79
CA LYS A 318 -21.31 5.39 -8.10
C LYS A 318 -20.63 4.68 -9.29
N GLY A 319 -19.93 3.57 -9.09
CA GLY A 319 -19.27 2.85 -10.18
C GLY A 319 -18.01 3.54 -10.70
N GLY A 320 -17.26 4.22 -9.83
CA GLY A 320 -16.00 4.88 -10.18
C GLY A 320 -16.18 6.07 -11.13
N GLU A 321 -15.14 6.35 -11.90
CA GLU A 321 -15.16 7.43 -12.92
C GLU A 321 -15.06 6.81 -14.30
N ALA A 322 -16.09 7.02 -15.12
CA ALA A 322 -16.21 6.40 -16.42
C ALA A 322 -15.05 6.81 -17.35
N ASN A 323 -14.34 5.81 -17.88
CA ASN A 323 -13.27 5.99 -18.86
C ASN A 323 -13.13 4.74 -19.75
N ALA A 324 -12.38 4.85 -20.84
CA ALA A 324 -12.26 3.76 -21.83
C ALA A 324 -11.51 2.52 -21.32
N PHE A 325 -10.81 2.64 -20.19
CA PHE A 325 -9.98 1.59 -19.60
C PHE A 325 -10.53 1.11 -18.24
N LEU A 326 -11.69 1.62 -17.81
CA LEU A 326 -12.31 1.25 -16.54
C LEU A 326 -12.57 -0.26 -16.50
N ASP A 327 -12.22 -0.90 -15.39
CA ASP A 327 -12.50 -2.32 -15.20
C ASP A 327 -14.02 -2.58 -15.21
N GLY A 328 -14.44 -3.58 -15.99
CA GLY A 328 -15.86 -3.90 -16.18
C GLY A 328 -16.58 -4.36 -14.92
N GLY A 329 -15.86 -4.74 -13.86
CA GLY A 329 -16.43 -5.04 -12.55
C GLY A 329 -16.86 -3.81 -11.76
N VAL A 330 -16.43 -2.60 -12.16
CA VAL A 330 -16.72 -1.34 -11.47
C VAL A 330 -18.00 -0.74 -12.04
N GLU A 331 -19.08 -0.84 -11.27
CA GLU A 331 -20.40 -0.35 -11.66
C GLU A 331 -21.19 0.21 -10.47
N PRO A 332 -22.25 1.02 -10.70
CA PRO A 332 -23.10 1.53 -9.63
C PRO A 332 -23.73 0.41 -8.80
N LEU A 333 -23.59 0.50 -7.47
CA LEU A 333 -23.96 -0.55 -6.50
C LEU A 333 -25.32 -0.30 -5.82
N ALA A 334 -25.82 0.94 -5.86
CA ALA A 334 -27.06 1.36 -5.19
C ALA A 334 -27.12 0.97 -3.70
N LEU A 335 -25.99 1.06 -2.99
CA LEU A 335 -25.92 0.92 -1.55
C LEU A 335 -26.59 2.12 -0.87
N THR A 336 -27.39 1.84 0.14
CA THR A 336 -27.95 2.82 1.08
C THR A 336 -26.88 3.27 2.08
N GLU A 337 -27.15 4.36 2.81
CA GLU A 337 -26.22 4.84 3.85
C GLU A 337 -25.94 3.76 4.92
N SER A 338 -26.98 3.04 5.35
CA SER A 338 -26.84 1.97 6.34
C SER A 338 -25.99 0.82 5.81
N GLU A 339 -26.12 0.47 4.53
CA GLU A 339 -25.30 -0.58 3.92
C GLU A 339 -23.84 -0.13 3.78
N ILE A 340 -23.60 1.14 3.45
CA ILE A 340 -22.25 1.73 3.46
C ILE A 340 -21.65 1.65 4.86
N ASP A 341 -22.38 2.07 5.90
CA ASP A 341 -21.94 2.01 7.29
C ASP A 341 -21.58 0.58 7.72
N GLN A 342 -22.37 -0.41 7.30
CA GLN A 342 -22.13 -1.82 7.57
C GLN A 342 -20.86 -2.33 6.88
N VAL A 343 -20.66 -2.03 5.60
CA VAL A 343 -19.42 -2.39 4.89
C VAL A 343 -18.21 -1.71 5.53
N VAL A 344 -18.31 -0.43 5.92
CA VAL A 344 -17.24 0.24 6.64
C VAL A 344 -16.97 -0.43 7.99
N ALA A 345 -18.00 -0.79 8.77
CA ALA A 345 -17.84 -1.53 10.02
C ALA A 345 -17.11 -2.86 9.81
N PHE A 346 -17.39 -3.56 8.70
CA PHE A 346 -16.64 -4.74 8.30
C PHE A 346 -15.16 -4.44 8.00
N LEU A 347 -14.84 -3.39 7.25
CA LEU A 347 -13.46 -3.01 6.96
C LEU A 347 -12.66 -2.67 8.24
N PHE A 348 -13.29 -2.03 9.23
CA PHE A 348 -12.69 -1.80 10.55
C PHE A 348 -12.40 -3.09 11.34
N SER A 349 -13.11 -4.18 11.02
CA SER A 349 -12.88 -5.49 11.63
C SER A 349 -11.67 -6.25 11.06
N LEU A 350 -11.05 -5.72 10.00
CA LEU A 350 -9.85 -6.27 9.36
C LEU A 350 -8.54 -5.79 10.01
N THR A 351 -8.62 -4.90 11.00
CA THR A 351 -7.46 -4.37 11.72
C THR A 351 -6.99 -5.35 12.79
N ASP A 352 -5.69 -5.62 12.82
CA ASP A 352 -5.05 -6.45 13.85
C ASP A 352 -5.23 -5.82 15.24
N ARG A 353 -5.56 -6.63 16.23
CA ARG A 353 -5.92 -6.20 17.59
C ARG A 353 -4.79 -5.45 18.30
N ARG A 354 -3.54 -5.65 17.88
CA ARG A 354 -2.40 -4.86 18.38
C ARG A 354 -2.53 -3.37 18.08
N PHE A 355 -3.36 -3.01 17.10
CA PHE A 355 -3.71 -1.64 16.73
C PHE A 355 -5.11 -1.21 17.19
N GLU A 356 -5.74 -1.88 18.15
CA GLU A 356 -7.12 -1.56 18.59
C GLU A 356 -7.31 -0.08 18.98
N ALA A 357 -6.34 0.51 19.70
CA ALA A 357 -6.38 1.92 20.09
C ALA A 357 -6.32 2.87 18.88
N GLU A 358 -5.46 2.57 17.90
CA GLU A 358 -5.38 3.30 16.62
C GLU A 358 -6.69 3.14 15.84
N ASN A 359 -7.20 1.91 15.72
CA ASN A 359 -8.43 1.58 15.02
C ASN A 359 -9.62 2.38 15.55
N ARG A 360 -9.77 2.48 16.88
CA ARG A 360 -10.82 3.30 17.51
C ARG A 360 -10.65 4.78 17.22
N ARG A 361 -9.43 5.31 17.33
CA ARG A 361 -9.16 6.73 17.01
C ARG A 361 -9.50 7.04 15.56
N GLN A 362 -9.14 6.16 14.64
CA GLN A 362 -9.39 6.33 13.20
C GLN A 362 -10.88 6.20 12.87
N LEU A 363 -11.62 5.34 13.56
CA LEU A 363 -13.07 5.24 13.42
C LEU A 363 -13.75 6.57 13.77
N GLU A 364 -13.39 7.14 14.92
CA GLU A 364 -13.93 8.43 15.38
C GLU A 364 -13.56 9.56 14.41
N ALA A 365 -12.29 9.64 14.00
CA ALA A 365 -11.78 10.68 13.12
C ALA A 365 -12.40 10.62 11.72
N GLN A 366 -12.44 9.44 11.10
CA GLN A 366 -13.00 9.26 9.76
C GLN A 366 -14.51 9.47 9.75
N ARG A 367 -15.24 8.98 10.76
CA ARG A 367 -16.69 9.24 10.88
C ARG A 367 -16.96 10.74 11.03
N ALA A 368 -16.19 11.44 11.86
CA ALA A 368 -16.33 12.89 12.02
C ALA A 368 -15.99 13.66 10.73
N ALA A 369 -15.01 13.20 9.94
CA ALA A 369 -14.67 13.80 8.66
C ALA A 369 -15.78 13.55 7.60
N ALA A 370 -16.26 12.31 7.49
CA ALA A 370 -17.34 11.94 6.58
C ALA A 370 -18.65 12.68 6.91
N ALA A 371 -18.96 12.88 8.19
CA ALA A 371 -20.12 13.67 8.60
C ALA A 371 -20.03 15.15 8.19
N LYS A 372 -18.82 15.68 8.02
CA LYS A 372 -18.62 17.07 7.56
C LYS A 372 -18.73 17.20 6.04
N SER A 373 -18.17 16.24 5.30
CA SER A 373 -18.15 16.28 3.84
C SER A 373 -17.93 14.89 3.24
N ARG A 374 -18.68 14.58 2.19
CA ARG A 374 -18.53 13.40 1.32
C ARG A 374 -18.55 13.87 -0.13
N ALA A 375 -17.45 14.48 -0.56
CA ALA A 375 -17.38 15.19 -1.84
C ALA A 375 -17.59 14.28 -3.07
N PHE A 376 -17.35 12.98 -2.90
CA PHE A 376 -17.46 11.98 -3.96
C PHE A 376 -18.84 11.31 -4.02
N ARG A 377 -19.74 11.61 -3.09
CA ARG A 377 -21.07 11.01 -3.03
C ARG A 377 -21.95 11.47 -4.19
N ASP A 378 -22.57 10.51 -4.85
CA ASP A 378 -23.47 10.73 -5.98
C ASP A 378 -24.58 9.69 -6.02
N ASP A 379 -25.64 9.95 -5.25
CA ASP A 379 -26.76 9.01 -5.11
C ASP A 379 -27.54 8.85 -6.43
N ALA A 380 -27.52 9.85 -7.32
CA ALA A 380 -28.22 9.78 -8.60
C ALA A 380 -27.55 8.77 -9.53
N LEU A 381 -26.21 8.83 -9.63
CA LEU A 381 -25.42 7.89 -10.42
C LEU A 381 -25.42 6.50 -9.76
N ALA A 382 -25.26 6.44 -8.43
CA ALA A 382 -25.30 5.18 -7.68
C ALA A 382 -26.61 4.39 -7.90
N ASN A 383 -27.75 5.09 -7.99
CA ASN A 383 -29.06 4.50 -8.25
C ASN A 383 -29.43 4.44 -9.74
N ARG A 384 -28.48 4.73 -10.65
CA ARG A 384 -28.69 4.76 -12.11
C ARG A 384 -29.85 5.66 -12.54
N LYS A 385 -30.17 6.69 -11.74
CA LYS A 385 -31.11 7.77 -12.10
C LYS A 385 -30.46 8.79 -13.05
N ARG A 386 -29.12 8.79 -13.11
CA ARG A 386 -28.28 9.49 -14.07
C ARG A 386 -27.28 8.49 -14.64
N LEU A 387 -27.03 8.53 -15.95
CA LEU A 387 -26.09 7.64 -16.62
C LEU A 387 -24.81 8.40 -17.02
N PRO A 388 -23.60 7.81 -16.88
CA PRO A 388 -22.35 8.51 -17.16
C PRO A 388 -22.21 9.05 -18.60
N PHE A 389 -22.93 8.47 -19.57
CA PHE A 389 -22.92 9.00 -20.94
C PHE A 389 -23.76 10.26 -21.11
N GLU A 390 -24.77 10.48 -20.28
CA GLU A 390 -25.63 11.67 -20.35
C GLU A 390 -24.81 12.93 -20.11
N ASP A 391 -23.88 12.91 -19.15
CA ASP A 391 -22.99 14.04 -18.87
C ASP A 391 -22.05 14.35 -20.05
N ARG A 392 -21.58 13.31 -20.77
CA ARG A 392 -20.74 13.47 -21.98
C ARG A 392 -21.50 14.07 -23.16
N VAL A 393 -22.79 13.74 -23.29
CA VAL A 393 -23.64 14.21 -24.39
C VAL A 393 -24.24 15.59 -24.10
N MET A 394 -24.53 15.88 -22.83
CA MET A 394 -25.18 17.13 -22.40
C MET A 394 -24.20 18.29 -22.13
N GLY A 395 -22.90 18.11 -22.38
CA GLY A 395 -21.90 19.17 -22.28
C GLY A 395 -21.54 19.59 -20.86
N GLY A 396 -21.80 18.73 -19.86
CA GLY A 396 -21.54 18.98 -18.44
C GLY A 396 -20.06 18.83 -18.08
N GLY A 397 -19.18 19.61 -18.69
CA GLY A 397 -17.81 19.77 -18.21
C GLY A 397 -17.80 20.62 -16.94
N ARG A 398 -17.30 20.07 -15.84
CA ARG A 398 -16.74 20.88 -14.74
C ARG A 398 -15.24 20.91 -14.87
#